data_AF-A0A7S2I2R7-F1
#
_entry.id   AF-A0A7S2I2R7-F1
#
_cell.length_a   1.000
_cell.length_b   1.000
_cell.length_c   1.000
_cell.angle_alpha   90.00
_cell.angle_beta   90.00
_cell.angle_gamma   90.00
#
_symmetry.space_group_name_H-M   'P 1'
#
loop_
_entity.id
_entity.type
_entity.pdbx_description
1 polymer ?
#
loop_
_entity_poly.entity_id
_entity_poly.type
_entity_poly.pdbx_seq_one_letter_code
_entity_poly.pdbx_strand_id
1 'polypeptide(L)'
;MLLTGRPPFAGPEREVRQRVRAGKVDWLDGLPDSPWRGLTSEALDFVRALMQKDPEQRLSAQRAIFHPWIIRADAGGMGSPNLDFRFLQSLRRYAAAPPLQR
;
A
#
# COMPACT_ATOMS: atom_id res chain seq x y z
N MET A 1 -4.46 4.08 5.43
CA MET A 1 -3.96 3.43 4.19
C MET A 1 -4.85 3.70 2.98
N LEU A 2 -4.28 4.33 1.95
CA LEU A 2 -4.98 4.82 0.77
C LEU A 2 -5.35 3.72 -0.24
N LEU A 3 -4.43 2.78 -0.52
CA LEU A 3 -4.59 1.78 -1.59
C LEU A 3 -5.43 0.56 -1.18
N THR A 4 -5.41 0.20 0.10
CA THR A 4 -5.98 -1.06 0.61
C THR A 4 -7.09 -0.86 1.65
N GLY A 5 -7.27 0.38 2.14
CA GLY A 5 -8.26 0.73 3.16
C GLY A 5 -8.02 0.10 4.54
N ARG A 6 -6.91 -0.63 4.73
CA ARG A 6 -6.51 -1.29 5.98
C ARG A 6 -5.01 -1.14 6.20
N PRO A 7 -4.53 -0.99 7.45
CA PRO A 7 -3.10 -0.94 7.73
C PRO A 7 -2.43 -2.28 7.34
N PRO A 8 -1.21 -2.26 6.77
CA PRO A 8 -0.47 -3.48 6.41
C PRO A 8 -0.02 -4.27 7.64
N PHE A 9 0.03 -3.62 8.81
CA PHE A 9 0.23 -4.23 10.11
C PHE A 9 -1.03 -3.99 10.95
N ALA A 10 -1.96 -4.94 10.96
CA ALA A 10 -3.20 -4.86 11.72
C ALA A 10 -3.20 -5.87 12.87
N GLY A 11 -3.73 -5.46 14.03
CA GLY A 11 -3.86 -6.32 15.21
C GLY A 11 -3.72 -5.54 16.52
N PRO A 12 -3.66 -6.25 17.66
CA PRO A 12 -3.33 -5.65 18.94
C PRO A 12 -1.99 -4.90 18.90
N GLU A 13 -1.87 -3.79 19.61
CA GLU A 13 -0.73 -2.87 19.52
C GLU A 13 0.64 -3.55 19.72
N ARG A 14 0.70 -4.51 20.65
CA ARG A 14 1.91 -5.32 20.91
C ARG A 14 2.33 -6.12 19.69
N GLU A 15 1.37 -6.73 18.98
CA GLU A 15 1.63 -7.50 17.77
C GLU A 15 2.00 -6.59 16.60
N VAL A 16 1.34 -5.44 16.46
CA VAL A 16 1.68 -4.44 15.43
C VAL A 16 3.13 -4.00 15.59
N ARG A 17 3.56 -3.64 16.80
CA ARG A 17 4.97 -3.26 17.06
C ARG A 17 5.94 -4.40 16.73
N GLN A 18 5.58 -5.65 17.04
CA GLN A 18 6.42 -6.80 16.69
C GLN A 18 6.52 -7.01 15.18
N ARG A 19 5.40 -6.93 14.44
CA ARG A 19 5.38 -7.11 12.99
C ARG A 19 6.11 -5.99 12.25
N VAL A 20 5.98 -4.74 12.73
CA VAL A 20 6.74 -3.59 12.23
C VAL A 20 8.24 -3.81 12.45
N ARG A 21 8.67 -4.21 13.65
CA ARG A 21 10.08 -4.54 13.92
C ARG A 21 10.59 -5.72 13.08
N ALA A 22 9.72 -6.71 12.84
CA ALA A 22 10.05 -7.85 12.00
C ALA A 22 10.17 -7.46 10.52
N GLY A 23 9.53 -6.37 10.09
CA GLY A 23 9.40 -5.98 8.67
C GLY A 23 8.52 -6.96 7.89
N LYS A 24 7.70 -7.76 8.58
CA LYS A 24 6.91 -8.83 7.96
C LYS A 24 5.54 -8.30 7.57
N VAL A 25 5.42 -7.88 6.32
CA VAL A 25 4.14 -7.50 5.71
C VAL A 25 3.46 -8.76 5.20
N ASP A 26 2.19 -8.93 5.55
CA ASP A 26 1.37 -10.01 5.00
C ASP A 26 0.90 -9.61 3.61
N TRP A 27 1.72 -9.92 2.61
CA TRP A 27 1.45 -9.57 1.22
C TRP A 27 0.27 -10.34 0.64
N LEU A 28 -0.06 -11.55 1.13
CA LEU A 28 -1.24 -12.36 0.72
C LEU A 28 -1.56 -12.33 -0.79
N ASP A 29 -0.57 -12.06 -1.65
CA ASP A 29 -0.81 -11.68 -3.04
C ASP A 29 -1.38 -12.88 -3.81
N GLY A 30 -2.39 -12.63 -4.63
CA GLY A 30 -3.08 -13.69 -5.37
C GLY A 30 -4.21 -14.40 -4.60
N LEU A 31 -4.42 -14.09 -3.31
CA LEU A 31 -5.61 -14.58 -2.59
C LEU A 31 -6.86 -13.72 -2.88
N PRO A 32 -8.06 -14.32 -2.94
CA PRO A 32 -9.31 -13.60 -3.20
C PRO A 32 -9.60 -12.44 -2.22
N ASP A 33 -9.14 -12.59 -0.99
CA ASP A 33 -9.35 -11.65 0.13
C ASP A 33 -8.10 -10.79 0.45
N SER A 34 -7.09 -10.84 -0.42
CA SER A 34 -5.90 -10.01 -0.25
C SER A 34 -6.26 -8.52 -0.27
N PRO A 35 -5.75 -7.72 0.69
CA PRO A 35 -5.92 -6.27 0.65
C PRO A 35 -5.21 -5.63 -0.54
N TRP A 36 -4.29 -6.35 -1.18
CA TRP A 36 -3.49 -5.92 -2.34
C TRP A 36 -4.11 -6.34 -3.68
N ARG A 37 -5.22 -7.09 -3.65
CA ARG A 37 -5.94 -7.53 -4.85
C ARG A 37 -6.45 -6.32 -5.63
N GLY A 38 -6.20 -6.32 -6.95
CA GLY A 38 -6.65 -5.25 -7.85
C GLY A 38 -5.62 -4.14 -8.05
N LEU A 39 -4.49 -4.17 -7.35
CA LEU A 39 -3.35 -3.33 -7.66
C LEU A 39 -2.61 -3.85 -8.90
N THR A 40 -2.08 -2.94 -9.71
CA THR A 40 -1.19 -3.31 -10.80
C THR A 40 0.13 -3.86 -10.24
N SER A 41 0.83 -4.66 -11.02
CA SER A 41 2.17 -5.14 -10.65
C SER A 41 3.12 -3.99 -10.29
N GLU A 42 3.05 -2.88 -11.02
CA GLU A 42 3.85 -1.68 -10.78
C GLU A 42 3.48 -0.98 -9.46
N ALA A 43 2.19 -0.93 -9.10
CA ALA A 43 1.75 -0.38 -7.82
C ALA A 43 2.24 -1.25 -6.65
N LEU A 44 2.14 -2.58 -6.78
CA LEU A 44 2.58 -3.51 -5.77
C LEU A 44 4.11 -3.48 -5.59
N ASP A 45 4.85 -3.39 -6.70
CA ASP A 45 6.31 -3.24 -6.70
C ASP A 45 6.74 -1.96 -5.96
N PHE A 46 6.09 -0.83 -6.26
CA PHE A 46 6.35 0.43 -5.57
C PHE A 46 6.16 0.32 -4.06
N VAL A 47 5.04 -0.26 -3.62
CA VAL A 47 4.74 -0.42 -2.19
C VAL A 47 5.75 -1.35 -1.52
N ARG A 48 6.14 -2.45 -2.16
CA ARG A 48 7.19 -3.36 -1.65
C ARG A 48 8.53 -2.65 -1.48
N ALA A 49 8.92 -1.82 -2.43
CA ALA A 49 10.16 -1.04 -2.38
C ALA A 49 10.17 -0.03 -1.22
N LEU A 50 9.02 0.58 -0.89
CA LEU A 50 8.86 1.47 0.27
C LEU A 50 8.81 0.72 1.61
N MET A 51 8.31 -0.51 1.60
CA MET A 51 8.13 -1.33 2.81
C MET A 51 9.32 -2.24 3.13
N GLN A 52 10.49 -1.98 2.54
CA GLN A 52 11.71 -2.70 2.87
C GLN A 52 12.12 -2.48 4.33
N LYS A 53 12.44 -3.59 5.01
CA LYS A 53 12.87 -3.58 6.41
C LYS A 53 14.21 -2.86 6.57
N ASP A 54 15.17 -3.25 5.75
CA ASP A 54 16.49 -2.66 5.70
C ASP A 54 16.37 -1.22 5.15
N PRO A 55 16.73 -0.19 5.93
CA PRO A 55 16.69 1.20 5.49
C PRO A 55 17.53 1.47 4.24
N GLU A 56 18.65 0.77 4.06
CA GLU A 56 19.55 0.96 2.90
C GLU A 56 18.94 0.40 1.61
N GLN A 57 18.10 -0.62 1.72
CA GLN A 57 17.34 -1.18 0.60
C GLN A 57 16.00 -0.48 0.38
N ARG A 58 15.57 0.36 1.34
CA ARG A 58 14.30 1.08 1.27
C ARG A 58 14.38 2.18 0.23
N LEU A 59 13.36 2.21 -0.63
CA LEU A 59 13.23 3.26 -1.63
C LEU A 59 13.13 4.63 -0.93
N SER A 60 14.11 5.49 -1.20
CA SER A 60 14.12 6.85 -0.66
C SER A 60 13.06 7.72 -1.34
N ALA A 61 12.56 8.74 -0.65
CA ALA A 61 11.56 9.66 -1.21
C ALA A 61 12.04 10.32 -2.53
N GLN A 62 13.32 10.68 -2.59
CA GLN A 62 13.95 11.25 -3.79
C GLN A 62 13.95 10.29 -4.98
N ARG A 63 14.06 8.97 -4.75
CA ARG A 63 13.99 7.97 -5.82
C ARG A 63 12.54 7.57 -6.12
N ALA A 64 11.68 7.59 -5.11
CA ALA A 64 10.28 7.19 -5.21
C ALA A 64 9.49 8.03 -6.22
N ILE A 65 9.77 9.33 -6.33
CA ILE A 65 9.13 10.21 -7.30
C ILE A 65 9.39 9.79 -8.75
N PHE A 66 10.50 9.11 -9.02
CA PHE A 66 10.87 8.63 -10.35
C PHE A 66 10.43 7.19 -10.61
N HIS A 67 9.66 6.57 -9.70
CA HIS A 67 9.17 5.22 -9.92
C HIS A 67 8.15 5.18 -11.07
N PRO A 68 8.16 4.16 -11.95
CA PRO A 68 7.25 4.08 -13.09
C PRO A 68 5.77 4.25 -12.73
N TRP A 69 5.35 3.71 -11.58
CA TRP A 69 3.99 3.87 -11.07
C TRP A 69 3.58 5.33 -10.83
N ILE A 70 4.51 6.17 -10.34
CA ILE A 70 4.28 7.60 -10.09
C ILE A 70 4.37 8.39 -11.40
N ILE A 71 5.41 8.18 -12.20
CA ILE A 71 5.60 8.89 -13.47
C ILE A 71 4.42 8.67 -14.43
N ARG A 72 3.89 7.44 -14.51
CA ARG A 72 2.75 7.13 -15.38
C ARG A 72 1.43 7.74 -14.92
N ALA A 73 1.28 7.94 -13.61
CA ALA A 73 0.14 8.65 -13.06
C ALA A 73 0.17 10.14 -13.46
N ASP A 74 1.35 10.75 -13.48
CA ASP A 74 1.54 12.15 -13.84
C ASP A 74 1.38 12.40 -15.36
N ALA A 75 1.79 11.44 -16.19
CA ALA A 75 1.72 11.53 -17.65
C ALA A 75 0.31 11.33 -18.25
N GLY A 76 -0.76 11.27 -17.44
CA GLY A 76 -2.13 10.99 -17.91
C GLY A 76 -2.32 9.59 -18.51
N GLY A 77 -1.32 8.70 -18.34
CA GLY A 77 -1.25 7.38 -18.98
C GLY A 77 -1.95 6.25 -18.24
N MET A 78 -2.45 6.50 -17.03
CA MET A 78 -3.49 5.64 -16.46
C MET A 78 -4.79 5.99 -17.17
N GLY A 79 -5.09 5.27 -18.26
CA GLY A 79 -6.47 5.16 -18.74
C GLY A 79 -7.36 4.94 -17.52
N SER A 80 -8.49 5.67 -17.47
CA SER A 80 -9.38 5.85 -16.32
C SER A 80 -9.14 4.80 -15.24
N PRO A 81 -8.59 5.16 -14.05
CA PRO A 81 -8.33 4.17 -13.02
C PRO A 81 -9.61 3.36 -12.87
N ASN A 82 -9.50 2.03 -12.92
CA ASN A 82 -10.65 1.18 -12.70
C ASN A 82 -11.02 1.38 -11.23
N LEU A 83 -11.87 2.38 -10.98
CA LEU A 83 -12.39 2.78 -9.68
C LEU A 83 -13.40 1.71 -9.25
N ASP A 84 -12.88 0.51 -9.04
CA ASP A 84 -13.66 -0.62 -8.57
C ASP A 84 -14.28 -0.24 -7.23
N PHE A 85 -15.47 -0.79 -6.97
CA PHE A 85 -16.20 -0.64 -5.74
C PHE A 85 -15.33 -0.90 -4.50
N ARG A 86 -14.34 -1.81 -4.59
CA ARG A 86 -13.39 -2.10 -3.51
C ARG A 86 -12.41 -0.95 -3.24
N PHE A 87 -11.97 -0.22 -4.27
CA PHE A 87 -11.12 0.96 -4.10
C PHE A 87 -11.91 2.09 -3.43
N LEU A 88 -13.15 2.33 -3.88
CA LEU A 88 -14.07 3.28 -3.24
C LEU A 88 -14.38 2.89 -1.78
N GLN A 89 -14.59 1.60 -1.52
CA GLN A 89 -14.77 1.08 -0.17
C GLN A 89 -13.51 1.28 0.69
N SER A 90 -12.33 1.17 0.10
CA SER A 90 -11.04 1.40 0.76
C SER A 90 -10.88 2.87 1.16
N LEU A 91 -11.19 3.79 0.24
CA LEU A 91 -11.23 5.23 0.54
C LEU A 91 -12.24 5.55 1.64
N ARG A 92 -13.44 4.95 1.58
CA ARG A 92 -14.47 5.14 2.61
C ARG A 92 -14.01 4.65 3.99
N ARG A 93 -13.37 3.48 4.05
CA ARG A 93 -12.83 2.93 5.31
C ARG A 93 -11.70 3.80 5.86
N TYR A 94 -10.81 4.30 5.00
CA TYR A 94 -9.76 5.21 5.40
C TYR A 94 -10.32 6.51 5.98
N ALA A 95 -11.30 7.13 5.30
CA ALA A 95 -11.93 8.36 5.78
C ALA A 95 -12.65 8.16 7.13
N ALA A 96 -13.26 6.98 7.34
CA ALA A 96 -13.95 6.63 8.57
C ALA A 96 -13.04 6.20 9.73
N ALA A 97 -11.75 5.94 9.49
CA ALA A 97 -10.84 5.49 10.54
C ALA A 97 -10.59 6.61 11.59
N PRO A 98 -10.33 6.29 12.87
CA PRO A 98 -9.91 7.26 13.88
C PRO A 98 -8.62 8.00 13.45
N PRO A 99 -8.38 9.26 13.85
CA PRO A 99 -7.19 10.02 13.44
C PRO A 99 -5.86 9.32 13.70
N LEU A 100 -5.76 8.53 14.77
CA LEU A 100 -4.58 7.73 15.13
C LEU A 100 -4.42 6.44 14.29
N GLN A 101 -5.41 6.10 13.47
CA GLN A 101 -5.48 4.90 12.62
C GLN A 101 -5.69 5.23 11.14
N ARG A 102 -5.71 6.51 10.76
CA ARG A 102 -5.69 6.97 9.36
C ARG A 102 -4.28 6.76 8.82
#